data_AF-A0A401HQC0-F1
#
_entry.id   AF-A0A401HQC0-F1
#
_cell.length_a   1.000
_cell.length_b   1.000
_cell.length_c   1.000
_cell.angle_alpha   90.00
_cell.angle_beta   90.00
_cell.angle_gamma   90.00
#
_symmetry.space_group_name_H-M   'P 1'
#
loop_
_entity.id
_entity.type
_entity.pdbx_description
1 polymer ?
#
loop_
_entity_poly.entity_id
_entity_poly.type
_entity_poly.pdbx_seq_one_letter_code
_entity_poly.pdbx_strand_id
1 'polypeptide(L)'
;MIFDSDVMLGVIILIVGMGFFTLSMEEHIGSYTEAVRMNILYDKASDQLKSLVSDGTLESAILLINNGYGYIAENILKNRINLDNYILRIGGYNISEGDLSNKDLVIVSTVVVLNRTEGWYGIYGDSTTLNLTDRHFLSENETYDYLNNFKYPLKRAVYYVRSSDPINITLIYGG
;
A
#
# COMPACT_ATOMS: atom_id res chain seq x y z
N MET A 1 -40.75 -45.96 36.47
CA MET A 1 -40.44 -45.68 35.05
C MET A 1 -40.55 -44.21 34.64
N ILE A 2 -41.28 -43.34 35.37
CA ILE A 2 -41.34 -41.89 35.07
C ILE A 2 -39.98 -41.19 35.30
N PHE A 3 -39.21 -41.62 36.31
CA PHE A 3 -37.91 -41.04 36.62
C PHE A 3 -36.81 -41.32 35.59
N ASP A 4 -36.87 -42.42 34.82
CA ASP A 4 -35.88 -42.72 33.78
C ASP A 4 -36.14 -41.91 32.49
N SER A 5 -37.41 -41.67 32.13
CA SER A 5 -37.75 -40.92 30.92
C SER A 5 -37.42 -39.43 31.06
N ASP A 6 -37.64 -38.84 32.24
CA ASP A 6 -37.32 -37.42 32.48
C ASP A 6 -35.81 -37.18 32.52
N VAL A 7 -35.04 -38.11 33.11
CA VAL A 7 -33.57 -38.06 33.10
C VAL A 7 -33.04 -38.24 31.67
N MET A 8 -33.59 -39.17 30.90
CA MET A 8 -33.20 -39.38 29.50
C MET A 8 -33.51 -38.15 28.62
N LEU A 9 -34.69 -37.55 28.80
CA LEU A 9 -35.08 -36.33 28.07
C LEU A 9 -34.15 -35.15 28.43
N GLY A 10 -33.82 -35.01 29.73
CA GLY A 10 -32.88 -34.01 30.22
C GLY A 10 -31.48 -34.16 29.61
N VAL A 11 -30.97 -35.40 29.52
CA VAL A 11 -29.67 -35.69 28.89
C VAL A 11 -29.67 -35.36 27.39
N ILE A 12 -30.74 -35.66 26.66
CA ILE A 12 -30.85 -35.34 25.24
C ILE A 12 -30.83 -33.81 25.03
N ILE A 13 -31.59 -33.06 25.83
CA ILE A 13 -31.61 -31.60 25.77
C ILE A 13 -30.21 -31.02 26.06
N LEU A 14 -29.49 -31.60 27.01
CA LEU A 14 -28.13 -31.18 27.36
C LEU A 14 -27.14 -31.45 26.22
N ILE A 15 -27.22 -32.61 25.58
CA ILE A 15 -26.36 -32.96 24.42
C ILE A 15 -26.62 -32.03 23.24
N VAL A 16 -27.90 -31.79 22.92
CA VAL A 16 -28.29 -30.88 21.84
C VAL A 16 -27.85 -29.45 22.15
N GLY A 17 -28.07 -28.98 23.38
CA GLY A 17 -27.66 -27.65 23.83
C GLY A 17 -26.13 -27.46 23.80
N MET A 18 -25.36 -28.48 24.22
CA MET A 18 -23.91 -28.47 24.10
C MET A 18 -23.46 -28.41 22.65
N GLY A 19 -24.10 -29.16 21.75
CA GLY A 19 -23.80 -29.13 20.32
C GLY A 19 -24.01 -27.74 19.69
N PHE A 20 -25.16 -27.11 19.96
CA PHE A 20 -25.43 -25.75 19.50
C PHE A 20 -24.46 -24.73 20.08
N PHE A 21 -24.15 -24.83 21.38
CA PHE A 21 -23.18 -23.95 22.03
C PHE A 21 -21.79 -24.07 21.39
N THR A 22 -21.30 -25.29 21.19
CA THR A 22 -19.97 -25.52 20.58
C THR A 22 -19.88 -24.96 19.16
N LEU A 23 -20.93 -25.17 18.33
CA LEU A 23 -20.95 -24.64 16.97
C LEU A 23 -20.99 -23.11 16.95
N SER A 24 -21.82 -22.50 17.81
CA SER A 24 -21.90 -21.04 17.91
C SER A 24 -20.59 -20.40 18.37
N MET A 25 -19.85 -21.09 19.25
CA MET A 25 -18.58 -20.62 19.77
C MET A 25 -17.48 -20.70 18.71
N GLU A 26 -17.46 -21.78 17.91
CA GLU A 26 -16.52 -21.93 16.79
C GLU A 26 -16.74 -20.83 15.74
N GLU A 27 -18.00 -20.56 15.37
CA GLU A 27 -18.34 -19.50 14.42
C GLU A 27 -17.93 -18.11 14.93
N HIS A 28 -18.20 -17.80 16.20
CA HIS A 28 -17.80 -16.54 16.81
C HIS A 28 -16.28 -16.38 16.91
N ILE A 29 -15.54 -17.42 17.30
CA ILE A 29 -14.08 -17.40 17.38
C ILE A 29 -13.47 -17.28 15.97
N GLY A 30 -14.02 -17.99 14.99
CA GLY A 30 -13.61 -17.92 13.59
C GLY A 30 -13.75 -16.51 13.04
N SER A 31 -14.94 -15.91 13.20
CA SER A 31 -15.22 -14.55 12.77
C SER A 31 -14.33 -13.51 13.45
N TYR A 32 -14.09 -13.65 14.76
CA TYR A 32 -13.19 -12.74 15.48
C TYR A 32 -11.74 -12.86 14.97
N THR A 33 -11.26 -14.08 14.76
CA THR A 33 -9.88 -14.32 14.29
C THR A 33 -9.68 -13.76 12.88
N GLU A 34 -10.65 -13.94 11.99
CA GLU A 34 -10.65 -13.38 10.65
C GLU A 34 -10.65 -11.85 10.67
N ALA A 35 -11.49 -11.23 11.51
CA ALA A 35 -11.53 -9.77 11.67
C ALA A 35 -10.19 -9.21 12.17
N VAL A 36 -9.55 -9.88 13.14
CA VAL A 36 -8.21 -9.49 13.62
C VAL A 36 -7.17 -9.61 12.51
N ARG A 37 -7.19 -10.71 11.73
CA ARG A 37 -6.27 -10.90 10.61
C ARG A 37 -6.43 -9.79 9.56
N MET A 38 -7.67 -9.47 9.19
CA MET A 38 -7.96 -8.41 8.23
C MET A 38 -7.50 -7.03 8.71
N ASN A 39 -7.69 -6.71 9.99
CA ASN A 39 -7.18 -5.46 10.57
C ASN A 39 -5.65 -5.37 10.50
N ILE A 40 -4.94 -6.46 10.81
CA ILE A 40 -3.48 -6.51 10.72
C ILE A 40 -3.00 -6.29 9.27
N LEU A 41 -3.67 -6.90 8.29
CA LEU A 41 -3.35 -6.70 6.88
C LEU A 41 -3.60 -5.25 6.45
N TYR A 42 -4.73 -4.69 6.87
CA TYR A 42 -5.09 -3.30 6.56
C TYR A 42 -4.08 -2.32 7.16
N ASP A 43 -3.70 -2.49 8.43
CA ASP A 43 -2.73 -1.64 9.10
C ASP A 43 -1.37 -1.67 8.39
N LYS A 44 -0.89 -2.86 8.00
CA LYS A 44 0.36 -2.99 7.23
C LYS A 44 0.31 -2.24 5.90
N ALA A 45 -0.77 -2.41 5.13
CA ALA A 45 -0.95 -1.74 3.85
C ALA A 45 -1.06 -0.21 4.03
N SER A 46 -1.77 0.22 5.07
CA SER A 46 -1.95 1.64 5.42
C SER A 46 -0.65 2.30 5.85
N ASP A 47 0.11 1.66 6.73
CA ASP A 47 1.42 2.15 7.19
C ASP A 47 2.43 2.23 6.04
N GLN A 48 2.44 1.23 5.15
CA GLN A 48 3.31 1.25 3.97
C GLN A 48 2.95 2.42 3.04
N LEU A 49 1.66 2.62 2.75
CA LEU A 49 1.21 3.72 1.89
C LEU A 49 1.50 5.08 2.54
N LYS A 50 1.24 5.22 3.84
CA LYS A 50 1.52 6.43 4.62
C LYS A 50 3.01 6.76 4.62
N SER A 51 3.87 5.77 4.81
CA SER A 51 5.32 5.93 4.74
C SER A 51 5.73 6.56 3.41
N LEU A 52 5.32 5.94 2.29
CA LEU A 52 5.62 6.39 0.92
C LEU A 52 5.08 7.78 0.56
N VAL A 53 3.99 8.21 1.20
CA VAL A 53 3.47 9.58 1.06
C VAL A 53 4.32 10.54 1.90
N SER A 54 4.57 10.19 3.16
CA SER A 54 5.24 11.07 4.13
C SER A 54 6.69 11.39 3.80
N ASP A 55 7.37 10.47 3.13
CA ASP A 55 8.76 10.59 2.73
C ASP A 55 8.97 11.25 1.35
N GLY A 56 7.89 11.59 0.62
CA GLY A 56 7.96 12.20 -0.70
C GLY A 56 8.33 11.25 -1.86
N THR A 57 8.40 9.94 -1.61
CA THR A 57 8.71 8.94 -2.65
C THR A 57 7.63 8.90 -3.71
N LEU A 58 6.35 8.92 -3.32
CA LEU A 58 5.26 8.89 -4.29
C LEU A 58 5.24 10.15 -5.16
N GLU A 59 5.52 11.31 -4.58
CA GLU A 59 5.67 12.55 -5.35
C GLU A 59 6.79 12.41 -6.40
N SER A 60 7.97 11.97 -5.98
CA SER A 60 9.11 11.77 -6.88
C SER A 60 8.83 10.71 -7.96
N ALA A 61 8.18 9.60 -7.58
CA ALA A 61 7.83 8.52 -8.49
C ALA A 61 6.78 8.97 -9.53
N ILE A 62 5.77 9.73 -9.13
CA ILE A 62 4.77 10.31 -10.04
C ILE A 62 5.45 11.19 -11.09
N LEU A 63 6.38 12.05 -10.68
CA LEU A 63 7.11 12.92 -11.60
C LEU A 63 7.97 12.12 -12.59
N LEU A 64 8.63 11.05 -12.13
CA LEU A 64 9.37 10.14 -13.01
C LEU A 64 8.44 9.46 -14.02
N ILE A 65 7.29 8.94 -13.59
CA ILE A 65 6.31 8.27 -14.45
C ILE A 65 5.80 9.24 -15.53
N ASN A 66 5.42 10.45 -15.14
CA ASN A 66 4.91 11.47 -16.07
C ASN A 66 5.95 11.94 -17.09
N ASN A 67 7.25 11.83 -16.78
CA ASN A 67 8.36 12.17 -17.67
C ASN A 67 8.93 10.97 -18.43
N GLY A 68 8.25 9.81 -18.43
CA GLY A 68 8.66 8.63 -19.21
C GLY A 68 9.72 7.75 -18.54
N TYR A 69 10.06 8.01 -17.28
CA TYR A 69 11.01 7.23 -16.48
C TYR A 69 10.33 6.24 -15.52
N GLY A 70 9.17 5.71 -15.90
CA GLY A 70 8.37 4.79 -15.08
C GLY A 70 9.13 3.55 -14.60
N TYR A 71 10.04 3.00 -15.42
CA TYR A 71 10.85 1.84 -15.04
C TYR A 71 11.76 2.10 -13.83
N ILE A 72 12.29 3.33 -13.70
CA ILE A 72 13.14 3.72 -12.56
C ILE A 72 12.28 3.81 -11.31
N ALA A 73 11.13 4.47 -11.44
CA ALA A 73 10.17 4.61 -10.35
C ALA A 73 9.68 3.23 -9.86
N GLU A 74 9.36 2.32 -10.77
CA GLU A 74 8.94 0.96 -10.45
C GLU A 74 10.00 0.19 -9.66
N ASN A 75 11.24 0.18 -10.12
CA ASN A 75 12.32 -0.54 -9.44
C ASN A 75 12.55 -0.02 -8.01
N ILE A 76 12.48 1.29 -7.81
CA ILE A 76 12.69 1.88 -6.48
C ILE A 76 11.48 1.64 -5.57
N LEU A 77 10.27 1.77 -6.11
CA LEU A 77 9.05 1.45 -5.35
C LEU A 77 9.02 -0.02 -4.94
N LYS A 78 9.43 -0.94 -5.82
CA LYS A 78 9.57 -2.36 -5.49
C LYS A 78 10.56 -2.63 -4.36
N ASN A 79 11.70 -1.94 -4.35
CA ASN A 79 12.69 -2.08 -3.29
C ASN A 79 12.25 -1.43 -1.96
N ARG A 80 11.37 -0.43 -2.00
CA ARG A 80 10.91 0.31 -0.82
C ARG A 80 9.66 -0.29 -0.17
N ILE A 81 8.83 -0.99 -0.94
CA ILE A 81 7.64 -1.67 -0.45
C ILE A 81 8.05 -3.00 0.16
N ASN A 82 7.96 -3.11 1.48
CA ASN A 82 8.29 -4.35 2.19
C ASN A 82 7.07 -5.28 2.30
N LEU A 83 6.44 -5.59 1.15
CA LEU A 83 5.28 -6.46 1.05
C LEU A 83 5.49 -7.45 -0.10
N ASP A 84 5.16 -8.73 0.12
CA ASP A 84 5.44 -9.78 -0.86
C ASP A 84 4.40 -9.89 -1.98
N ASN A 85 3.14 -9.52 -1.71
CA ASN A 85 2.04 -9.70 -2.65
C ASN A 85 1.18 -8.44 -2.70
N TYR A 86 1.43 -7.59 -3.68
CA TYR A 86 0.72 -6.33 -3.79
C TYR A 86 0.56 -5.85 -5.23
N ILE A 87 -0.45 -4.99 -5.43
CA ILE A 87 -0.60 -4.16 -6.62
C ILE A 87 -0.70 -2.72 -6.15
N LEU A 88 0.29 -1.90 -6.50
CA LEU A 88 0.27 -0.46 -6.35
C LEU A 88 -0.18 0.17 -7.67
N ARG A 89 -1.31 0.86 -7.64
CA ARG A 89 -1.84 1.63 -8.76
C ARG A 89 -1.61 3.11 -8.51
N ILE A 90 -0.95 3.80 -9.44
CA ILE A 90 -0.73 5.26 -9.42
C ILE A 90 -1.40 5.82 -10.67
N GLY A 91 -2.61 6.34 -10.54
CA GLY A 91 -3.43 6.72 -11.69
C GLY A 91 -3.64 5.53 -12.65
N GLY A 92 -3.06 5.62 -13.85
CA GLY A 92 -3.09 4.54 -14.85
C GLY A 92 -1.88 3.60 -14.85
N TYR A 93 -0.88 3.82 -13.99
CA TYR A 93 0.33 3.01 -13.92
C TYR A 93 0.21 1.96 -12.81
N ASN A 94 0.45 0.69 -13.15
CA ASN A 94 0.34 -0.42 -12.20
C ASN A 94 1.71 -1.04 -11.94
N ILE A 95 2.04 -1.22 -10.67
CA ILE A 95 3.22 -1.95 -10.19
C ILE A 95 2.72 -3.13 -9.38
N SER A 96 3.17 -4.33 -9.73
CA SER A 96 2.78 -5.55 -9.04
C SER A 96 3.99 -6.38 -8.63
N GLU A 97 3.88 -7.00 -7.46
CA GLU A 97 4.83 -7.98 -6.94
C GLU A 97 4.04 -9.16 -6.37
N GLY A 98 4.50 -10.39 -6.64
CA GLY A 98 3.85 -11.61 -6.17
C GLY A 98 2.52 -11.97 -6.84
N ASP A 99 1.78 -12.88 -6.20
CA ASP A 99 0.47 -13.36 -6.64
C ASP A 99 -0.58 -13.13 -5.54
N LEU A 100 -1.71 -12.57 -5.94
CA LEU A 100 -2.87 -12.26 -5.08
C LEU A 100 -3.95 -13.36 -5.12
N SER A 101 -3.76 -14.40 -5.93
CA SER A 101 -4.71 -15.51 -6.04
C SER A 101 -4.85 -16.26 -4.70
N ASN A 102 -6.09 -16.49 -4.27
CA ASN A 102 -6.45 -17.19 -3.03
C ASN A 102 -5.89 -16.55 -1.73
N LYS A 103 -5.81 -15.20 -1.68
CA LYS A 103 -5.38 -14.47 -0.48
C LYS A 103 -6.47 -13.55 0.04
N ASP A 104 -6.37 -13.24 1.33
CA ASP A 104 -7.21 -12.22 1.95
C ASP A 104 -6.73 -10.85 1.47
N LEU A 105 -7.62 -10.11 0.80
CA LEU A 105 -7.26 -8.85 0.13
C LEU A 105 -7.70 -7.64 0.94
N VAL A 106 -6.77 -6.71 1.14
CA VAL A 106 -7.06 -5.37 1.66
C VAL A 106 -6.75 -4.33 0.60
N ILE A 107 -7.58 -3.29 0.55
CA ILE A 107 -7.42 -2.17 -0.38
C ILE A 107 -7.31 -0.91 0.44
N VAL A 108 -6.21 -0.19 0.25
CA VAL A 108 -5.99 1.13 0.84
C VAL A 108 -5.76 2.13 -0.28
N SER A 109 -6.46 3.26 -0.22
CA SER A 109 -6.34 4.31 -1.22
C SER A 109 -5.99 5.64 -0.56
N THR A 110 -5.15 6.41 -1.25
CA THR A 110 -4.82 7.79 -0.90
C THR A 110 -4.85 8.65 -2.16
N VAL A 111 -5.00 9.96 -1.96
CA VAL A 111 -5.01 10.93 -3.03
C VAL A 111 -3.84 11.88 -2.83
N VAL A 112 -2.99 11.99 -3.84
CA VAL A 112 -1.84 12.90 -3.82
C VAL A 112 -2.12 14.07 -4.76
N VAL A 113 -1.98 15.28 -4.23
CA VAL A 113 -2.03 16.53 -4.99
C VAL A 113 -0.65 17.15 -4.95
N LEU A 114 -0.02 17.28 -6.12
CA LEU A 114 1.28 17.94 -6.25
C LEU A 114 1.06 19.46 -6.22
N ASN A 115 1.34 20.11 -5.10
CA ASN A 115 1.25 21.55 -4.97
C ASN A 115 2.62 22.21 -5.19
N ARG A 116 3.14 22.10 -6.41
CA ARG A 116 4.43 22.68 -6.80
C ARG A 116 4.27 23.75 -7.86
N THR A 117 5.29 24.61 -7.98
CA THR A 117 5.36 25.59 -9.07
C THR A 117 5.80 24.88 -10.35
N GLU A 118 5.25 25.25 -11.49
CA GLU A 118 5.70 24.70 -12.77
C GLU A 118 7.19 25.00 -13.02
N GLY A 119 7.94 24.02 -13.51
CA GLY A 119 9.36 24.19 -13.80
C GLY A 119 10.15 22.88 -13.77
N TRP A 120 11.47 23.00 -13.90
CA TRP A 120 12.39 21.87 -13.81
C TRP A 120 12.70 21.53 -12.36
N TYR A 121 12.67 20.24 -12.03
CA TYR A 121 13.05 19.71 -10.72
C TYR A 121 14.09 18.62 -10.86
N GLY A 122 14.96 18.51 -9.87
CA GLY A 122 15.93 17.42 -9.79
C GLY A 122 15.38 16.27 -8.94
N ILE A 123 15.37 15.07 -9.50
CA ILE A 123 15.16 13.83 -8.76
C ILE A 123 16.51 13.16 -8.54
N TYR A 124 16.79 12.83 -7.28
CA TYR A 124 18.03 12.17 -6.92
C TYR A 124 17.81 11.15 -5.82
N GLY A 125 18.66 10.12 -5.79
CA GLY A 125 18.52 9.06 -4.81
C GLY A 125 19.32 7.81 -5.15
N ASP A 126 18.92 6.70 -4.55
CA ASP A 126 19.53 5.39 -4.73
C ASP A 126 18.46 4.33 -5.08
N SER A 127 18.78 3.06 -4.90
CA SER A 127 17.87 1.96 -5.17
C SER A 127 16.66 1.89 -4.23
N THR A 128 16.67 2.63 -3.13
CA THR A 128 15.66 2.57 -2.04
C THR A 128 15.06 3.93 -1.68
N THR A 129 15.76 5.02 -1.97
CA THR A 129 15.36 6.38 -1.64
C THR A 129 15.20 7.23 -2.90
N LEU A 130 14.12 8.01 -2.94
CA LEU A 130 13.89 9.03 -3.96
C LEU A 130 13.64 10.36 -3.26
N ASN A 131 14.42 11.36 -3.64
CA ASN A 131 14.27 12.72 -3.18
C ASN A 131 14.03 13.63 -4.38
N LEU A 132 13.28 14.69 -4.13
CA LEU A 132 13.00 15.76 -5.06
C LEU A 132 13.67 17.04 -4.56
N THR A 133 14.17 17.89 -5.44
CA THR A 133 14.71 19.19 -5.04
C THR A 133 13.63 20.09 -4.46
N ASP A 134 13.97 20.85 -3.42
CA ASP A 134 13.04 21.82 -2.78
C ASP A 134 12.79 23.04 -3.66
N ARG A 135 13.69 23.32 -4.61
CA ARG A 135 13.58 24.43 -5.56
C ARG A 135 13.31 23.93 -6.98
N HIS A 136 12.65 24.79 -7.75
CA HIS A 136 12.53 24.65 -9.19
C HIS A 136 13.64 25.41 -9.92
N PHE A 137 13.92 25.02 -11.15
CA PHE A 137 14.91 25.59 -12.02
C PHE A 137 14.27 26.04 -13.33
N LEU A 138 14.92 26.98 -14.01
CA LEU A 138 14.43 27.50 -15.29
C LEU A 138 14.85 26.60 -16.47
N SER A 139 15.90 25.81 -16.30
CA SER A 139 16.41 24.93 -17.35
C SER A 139 16.84 23.56 -16.83
N GLU A 140 16.80 22.58 -17.74
CA GLU A 140 17.30 21.23 -17.49
C GLU A 140 18.80 21.22 -17.13
N ASN A 141 19.60 22.03 -17.82
CA ASN A 141 21.05 22.13 -17.59
C ASN A 141 21.36 22.62 -16.17
N GLU A 142 20.70 23.70 -15.73
CA GLU A 142 20.85 24.24 -14.38
C GLU A 142 20.46 23.20 -13.31
N THR A 143 19.44 22.39 -13.61
CA THR A 143 19.03 21.28 -12.74
C THR A 143 20.13 20.24 -12.62
N TYR A 144 20.73 19.80 -13.74
CA TYR A 144 21.83 18.83 -13.70
C TYR A 144 23.07 19.37 -13.00
N ASP A 145 23.42 20.64 -13.22
CA ASP A 145 24.52 21.31 -12.53
C ASP A 145 24.31 21.31 -11.02
N TYR A 146 23.08 21.55 -10.56
CA TYR A 146 22.73 21.44 -9.15
C TYR A 146 22.83 20.00 -8.63
N LEU A 147 22.31 19.03 -9.39
CA LEU A 147 22.35 17.60 -9.04
C LEU A 147 23.78 17.04 -8.98
N ASN A 148 24.71 17.62 -9.73
CA ASN A 148 26.12 17.22 -9.72
C ASN A 148 26.78 17.40 -8.34
N ASN A 149 26.27 18.29 -7.49
CA ASN A 149 26.76 18.49 -6.13
C ASN A 149 26.42 17.33 -5.17
N PHE A 150 25.42 16.51 -5.51
CA PHE A 150 25.00 15.39 -4.67
C PHE A 150 25.75 14.11 -5.01
N LYS A 151 26.06 13.26 -4.03
CA LYS A 151 26.76 11.98 -4.25
C LYS A 151 25.79 10.80 -4.37
N TYR A 152 24.75 10.95 -5.20
CA TYR A 152 23.77 9.91 -5.46
C TYR A 152 23.97 9.27 -6.84
N PRO A 153 23.76 7.95 -6.98
CA PRO A 153 23.89 7.26 -8.26
C PRO A 153 22.77 7.63 -9.24
N LEU A 154 21.55 7.83 -8.74
CA LEU A 154 20.44 8.32 -9.56
C LEU A 154 20.38 9.83 -9.49
N LYS A 155 20.42 10.47 -10.67
CA LYS A 155 20.22 11.92 -10.85
C LYS A 155 19.49 12.14 -12.17
N ARG A 156 18.31 12.75 -12.11
CA ARG A 156 17.49 13.07 -13.28
C ARG A 156 16.85 14.44 -13.12
N ALA A 157 16.93 15.25 -14.17
CA ALA A 157 16.07 16.42 -14.30
C ALA A 157 14.73 15.98 -14.86
N VAL A 158 13.64 16.47 -14.27
CA VAL A 158 12.27 16.22 -14.72
C VAL A 158 11.52 17.54 -14.79
N TYR A 159 10.63 17.68 -15.77
CA TYR A 159 9.77 18.86 -15.86
C TYR A 159 8.44 18.55 -15.17
N TYR A 160 8.03 19.42 -14.26
CA TYR A 160 6.70 19.36 -13.66
C TYR A 160 5.81 20.39 -14.35
N VAL A 161 4.81 19.90 -15.08
CA VAL A 161 3.69 20.72 -15.58
C VAL A 161 2.67 20.84 -14.46
N ARG A 162 2.27 22.06 -14.11
CA ARG A 162 1.28 22.27 -13.05
C ARG A 162 -0.03 21.60 -13.43
N SER A 163 -0.41 20.59 -12.67
CA SER A 163 -1.72 19.95 -12.77
C SER A 163 -2.46 20.11 -11.44
N SER A 164 -3.72 20.55 -11.52
CA SER A 164 -4.65 20.58 -10.39
C SER A 164 -5.33 19.23 -10.17
N ASP A 165 -5.11 18.26 -11.06
CA ASP A 165 -5.83 17.00 -11.01
C ASP A 165 -5.21 16.09 -9.93
N PRO A 166 -6.01 15.68 -8.93
CA PRO A 166 -5.56 14.75 -7.91
C PRO A 166 -5.19 13.40 -8.54
N ILE A 167 -4.09 12.80 -8.09
CA ILE A 167 -3.67 11.48 -8.53
C ILE A 167 -4.09 10.47 -7.47
N ASN A 168 -4.99 9.57 -7.87
CA ASN A 168 -5.43 8.46 -7.02
C ASN A 168 -4.35 7.39 -6.96
N ILE A 169 -3.99 6.99 -5.75
CA ILE A 169 -3.04 5.93 -5.48
C ILE A 169 -3.74 4.85 -4.67
N THR A 170 -3.71 3.62 -5.16
CA THR A 170 -4.36 2.48 -4.50
C THR A 170 -3.34 1.37 -4.32
N LEU A 171 -3.16 0.93 -3.07
CA LEU A 171 -2.38 -0.24 -2.71
C LEU A 171 -3.35 -1.39 -2.38
N ILE A 172 -3.29 -2.44 -3.19
CA ILE A 172 -3.97 -3.72 -2.94
C ILE A 172 -2.93 -4.67 -2.37
N TYR A 173 -3.16 -5.22 -1.19
CA TYR A 173 -2.23 -6.14 -0.53
C TYR A 173 -2.94 -7.44 -0.18
N GLY A 174 -2.25 -8.57 -0.39
CA GLY A 174 -2.73 -9.91 -0.07
C GLY A 174 -1.83 -10.62 0.93
N GLY A 175 -2.42 -11.20 1.99
CA GLY A 175 -1.69 -11.96 3.02
C GLY A 175 -2.50 -13.07 3.67
#